data_AF-A0A2E0PDJ4-F1
#
_entry.id   AF-A0A2E0PDJ4-F1
#
_cell.length_a   1.000
_cell.length_b   1.000
_cell.length_c   1.000
_cell.angle_alpha   90.00
_cell.angle_beta   90.00
_cell.angle_gamma   90.00
#
_symmetry.space_group_name_H-M   'P 1'
#
loop_
_entity.id
_entity.type
_entity.pdbx_description
1 polymer ?
#
loop_
_entity_poly.entity_id
_entity_poly.type
_entity_poly.pdbx_seq_one_letter_code
_entity_poly.pdbx_strand_id
1 'polypeptide(L)'
;MSEKNPVNIWSITGINLLAWPGLGTLLAGRKLSGFIQTTMSLVGAILTICLLFVLFKFASTGIESSKPIDLKLFIKENKSLIICGIAGLGMLAFTWFWAAISTYSIAKQLQTEANP
;
A
#
# COMPACT_ATOMS: atom_id res chain seq x y z
N MET A 1 -22.98 -30.01 -3.27
CA MET A 1 -22.62 -28.93 -2.33
C MET A 1 -21.14 -28.66 -2.53
N SER A 2 -20.76 -27.49 -3.06
CA SER A 2 -19.36 -27.13 -3.19
C SER A 2 -18.82 -26.83 -1.79
N GLU A 3 -17.92 -27.68 -1.29
CA GLU A 3 -17.08 -27.36 -0.12
C GLU A 3 -16.28 -26.09 -0.45
N LYS A 4 -16.86 -24.93 -0.15
CA LYS A 4 -16.08 -23.70 -0.07
C LYS A 4 -15.21 -23.86 1.17
N ASN A 5 -13.93 -24.14 0.96
CA ASN A 5 -12.91 -24.06 2.01
C ASN A 5 -13.18 -22.80 2.85
N PRO A 6 -13.35 -22.92 4.18
CA PRO A 6 -13.61 -21.77 5.03
C PRO A 6 -12.45 -20.80 4.83
N VAL A 7 -12.75 -19.59 4.36
CA VAL A 7 -11.71 -18.62 4.05
C VAL A 7 -11.00 -18.30 5.36
N ASN A 8 -9.74 -18.70 5.49
CA ASN A 8 -8.97 -18.51 6.71
C ASN A 8 -8.75 -17.00 6.93
N ILE A 9 -9.37 -16.46 7.98
CA ILE A 9 -9.29 -15.03 8.35
C ILE A 9 -7.85 -14.59 8.56
N TRP A 10 -7.01 -15.45 9.14
CA TRP A 10 -5.59 -15.14 9.33
C TRP A 10 -4.84 -15.05 8.00
N SER A 11 -5.19 -15.88 7.03
CA SER A 11 -4.65 -15.79 5.67
C SER A 11 -5.12 -14.51 4.97
N ILE A 12 -6.39 -14.15 5.05
CA ILE A 12 -6.90 -12.88 4.49
C ILE A 12 -6.18 -11.70 5.14
N THR A 13 -6.07 -11.70 6.47
CA THR A 13 -5.44 -10.63 7.25
C THR A 13 -3.98 -10.47 6.87
N GLY A 14 -3.22 -11.58 6.85
CA GLY A 14 -1.82 -11.57 6.43
C GLY A 14 -1.65 -11.06 5.00
N ILE A 15 -2.50 -11.49 4.07
CA ILE A 15 -2.41 -11.03 2.68
C ILE A 15 -2.74 -9.54 2.57
N ASN A 16 -3.83 -9.06 3.19
CA ASN A 16 -4.25 -7.66 3.07
C ASN A 16 -3.35 -6.68 3.81
N LEU A 17 -2.74 -7.08 4.93
CA LEU A 17 -1.96 -6.18 5.78
C LEU A 17 -0.46 -6.32 5.60
N LEU A 18 0.04 -7.45 5.13
CA LEU A 18 1.49 -7.71 5.04
C LEU A 18 1.96 -7.90 3.59
N ALA A 19 1.17 -8.58 2.76
CA ALA A 19 1.57 -8.86 1.38
C ALA A 19 1.18 -7.72 0.43
N TRP A 20 -0.13 -7.47 0.29
CA TRP A 20 -0.64 -6.47 -0.65
C TRP A 20 -2.04 -5.95 -0.24
N PRO A 21 -2.20 -4.64 0.01
CA PRO A 21 -3.49 -4.03 0.30
C PRO A 21 -4.53 -4.31 -0.80
N GLY A 22 -5.64 -4.93 -0.43
CA GLY A 22 -6.76 -5.25 -1.33
C GLY A 22 -6.79 -6.68 -1.86
N LEU A 23 -5.66 -7.40 -1.85
CA LEU A 23 -5.60 -8.76 -2.38
C LEU A 23 -6.35 -9.75 -1.47
N GLY A 24 -6.22 -9.60 -0.15
CA GLY A 24 -6.99 -10.39 0.83
C GLY A 24 -8.50 -10.11 0.73
N THR A 25 -8.89 -8.85 0.49
CA THR A 25 -10.30 -8.49 0.27
C THR A 25 -10.85 -9.10 -1.02
N LEU A 26 -10.04 -9.17 -2.08
CA LEU A 26 -10.40 -9.84 -3.33
C LEU A 26 -10.63 -11.34 -3.10
N LEU A 27 -9.70 -12.01 -2.42
CA LEU A 27 -9.75 -13.43 -2.11
C LEU A 27 -10.89 -13.80 -1.15
N ALA A 28 -11.27 -12.87 -0.27
CA ALA A 28 -12.44 -13.01 0.60
C ALA A 28 -13.79 -12.82 -0.12
N GLY A 29 -13.79 -12.65 -1.46
CA GLY A 29 -15.00 -12.56 -2.26
C GLY A 29 -15.56 -11.16 -2.46
N ARG A 30 -15.00 -10.12 -1.82
CA ARG A 30 -15.38 -8.71 -2.03
C ARG A 30 -14.69 -8.15 -3.29
N LYS A 31 -15.04 -8.70 -4.45
CA LYS A 31 -14.32 -8.52 -5.73
C LYS A 31 -14.11 -7.05 -6.12
N LEU A 32 -15.17 -6.23 -6.10
CA LEU A 32 -15.07 -4.82 -6.53
C LEU A 32 -14.16 -4.01 -5.61
N SER A 33 -14.40 -4.07 -4.30
CA SER A 33 -13.58 -3.34 -3.31
C SER A 33 -12.13 -3.81 -3.32
N GLY A 34 -11.90 -5.13 -3.37
CA GLY A 34 -10.55 -5.70 -3.43
C GLY A 34 -9.79 -5.30 -4.69
N PHE A 35 -10.48 -5.27 -5.84
CA PHE A 35 -9.88 -4.84 -7.11
C PHE A 35 -9.48 -3.36 -7.09
N ILE A 36 -10.35 -2.48 -6.58
CA ILE A 36 -10.06 -1.05 -6.45
C ILE A 36 -8.87 -0.83 -5.51
N GLN A 37 -8.88 -1.45 -4.33
CA GLN A 37 -7.78 -1.35 -3.36
C GLN A 37 -6.46 -1.84 -3.95
N THR A 38 -6.48 -2.99 -4.64
CA THR A 38 -5.29 -3.57 -5.27
C THR A 38 -4.73 -2.65 -6.35
N THR A 39 -5.59 -2.08 -7.21
CA THR A 39 -5.19 -1.18 -8.30
C THR A 39 -4.67 0.14 -7.76
N MET A 40 -5.34 0.74 -6.79
CA MET A 40 -4.85 1.95 -6.13
C MET A 40 -3.52 1.69 -5.40
N SER A 41 -3.36 0.54 -4.75
CA SER A 41 -2.09 0.16 -4.13
C SER A 41 -0.98 0.04 -5.17
N LEU A 42 -1.27 -0.49 -6.36
CA LEU A 42 -0.31 -0.60 -7.45
C LEU A 42 0.14 0.77 -7.97
N VAL A 43 -0.82 1.65 -8.26
CA VAL A 43 -0.51 3.01 -8.71
C VAL A 43 0.26 3.77 -7.63
N GLY A 44 -0.12 3.60 -6.35
CA GLY A 44 0.55 4.21 -5.22
C GLY A 44 2.00 3.74 -5.07
N ALA A 45 2.23 2.43 -5.23
CA ALA A 45 3.56 1.83 -5.24
C ALA A 45 4.42 2.39 -6.37
N ILE A 46 3.89 2.43 -7.60
CA ILE A 46 4.60 2.98 -8.76
C ILE A 46 4.98 4.44 -8.52
N LEU A 47 4.06 5.25 -8.03
CA LEU A 47 4.33 6.66 -7.72
C LEU A 47 5.34 6.82 -6.58
N THR A 48 5.29 5.95 -5.56
CA THR A 48 6.25 5.97 -4.44
C THR A 48 7.68 5.70 -4.90
N ILE A 49 7.89 4.96 -6.00
CA ILE A 49 9.22 4.76 -6.60
C ILE A 49 9.86 6.11 -6.96
N CYS A 50 9.09 7.13 -7.35
CA CYS A 50 9.63 8.47 -7.58
C CYS A 50 10.31 9.04 -6.33
N LEU A 51 9.73 8.83 -5.14
CA LEU A 51 10.33 9.28 -3.88
C LEU A 51 11.60 8.48 -3.57
N LEU A 52 11.55 7.16 -3.73
CA LEU A 52 12.72 6.28 -3.50
C LEU A 52 13.89 6.66 -4.42
N PHE A 53 13.61 6.98 -5.68
CA PHE A 53 14.61 7.45 -6.62
C PHE A 53 15.25 8.78 -6.18
N VAL A 54 14.45 9.75 -5.73
CA VAL A 54 14.96 11.02 -5.21
C VAL A 54 15.80 10.81 -3.95
N LEU A 55 15.35 9.97 -3.02
CA LEU A 55 16.11 9.63 -1.80
C LEU A 55 17.41 8.91 -2.14
N PHE A 56 17.40 8.01 -3.13
CA PHE A 56 18.60 7.36 -3.63
C PHE A 56 19.59 8.38 -4.21
N LYS A 57 19.14 9.29 -5.09
CA LYS A 57 19.99 10.36 -5.62
C LYS A 57 20.56 11.25 -4.51
N PHE A 58 19.76 11.57 -3.51
CA PHE A 58 20.20 12.36 -2.36
C PHE A 58 21.30 11.63 -1.59
N ALA A 59 21.08 10.35 -1.27
CA ALA A 59 22.05 9.52 -0.56
C ALA A 59 23.37 9.36 -1.33
N SER A 60 23.31 9.07 -2.64
CA SER A 60 24.50 8.93 -3.48
C SER A 60 25.29 10.25 -3.57
N THR A 61 24.60 11.39 -3.70
CA THR A 61 25.25 12.70 -3.71
C THR A 61 25.95 13.01 -2.39
N GLY A 62 25.36 12.58 -1.26
CA GLY A 62 25.94 12.76 0.07
C GLY A 62 27.17 11.90 0.33
N ILE A 63 27.28 10.75 -0.32
CA ILE A 63 28.44 9.84 -0.20
C ILE A 63 29.63 10.35 -1.04
N GLU A 64 29.38 10.88 -2.24
CA GLU A 64 30.43 11.33 -3.16
C GLU A 64 30.96 12.75 -2.88
N SER A 65 30.19 13.59 -2.19
CA SER A 65 30.52 15.01 -2.02
C SER A 65 31.22 15.32 -0.69
N SER A 66 32.40 15.94 -0.78
CA SER A 66 33.09 16.58 0.36
C SER A 66 32.45 17.92 0.78
N LYS A 67 31.51 18.44 -0.01
CA LYS A 67 30.74 19.66 0.29
C LYS A 67 29.34 19.31 0.82
N PRO A 68 28.80 20.08 1.78
CA PRO A 68 27.44 19.87 2.28
C PRO A 68 26.42 20.02 1.14
N ILE A 69 25.44 19.12 1.11
CA ILE A 69 24.37 19.13 0.12
C ILE A 69 23.51 20.39 0.32
N ASP A 70 23.33 21.19 -0.73
CA ASP A 70 22.32 22.25 -0.74
C ASP A 70 20.93 21.62 -0.87
N LEU A 71 20.32 21.37 0.29
CA LEU A 71 18.99 20.76 0.38
C LEU A 71 17.92 21.59 -0.35
N LYS A 72 18.02 22.93 -0.32
CA LYS A 72 17.00 23.79 -0.95
C LYS A 72 17.07 23.69 -2.46
N LEU A 73 18.27 23.69 -3.02
CA LEU A 73 18.48 23.51 -4.46
C LEU A 73 18.03 22.11 -4.89
N PHE A 74 18.44 21.07 -4.17
CA PHE A 74 18.08 19.69 -4.46
C PHE A 74 16.56 19.46 -4.45
N ILE A 75 15.85 19.97 -3.44
CA ILE A 75 14.38 19.89 -3.38
C ILE A 75 13.75 20.64 -4.55
N LYS A 76 14.27 21.82 -4.90
CA LYS A 76 13.74 22.62 -6.01
C LYS A 76 13.87 21.89 -7.35
N GLU A 77 15.01 21.26 -7.60
CA GLU A 77 15.28 20.49 -8.82
C GLU A 77 14.41 19.23 -8.92
N ASN A 78 14.15 18.56 -7.80
CA ASN A 78 13.42 17.29 -7.76
C ASN A 78 11.95 17.44 -7.33
N LYS A 79 11.43 18.67 -7.26
CA LYS A 79 10.12 19.00 -6.67
C LYS A 79 8.98 18.16 -7.23
N SER A 80 8.93 17.98 -8.56
CA SER A 80 7.88 17.21 -9.22
C SER A 80 7.87 15.75 -8.76
N LEU A 81 9.05 15.10 -8.74
CA LEU A 81 9.20 13.71 -8.31
C LEU A 81 8.88 13.54 -6.82
N ILE A 82 9.25 14.52 -5.99
CA ILE A 82 8.89 14.53 -4.56
C ILE A 82 7.37 14.59 -4.38
N ILE A 83 6.67 15.48 -5.10
CA ILE A 83 5.22 15.61 -5.02
C ILE A 83 4.54 14.31 -5.47
N CYS A 84 4.92 13.77 -6.64
CA CYS A 84 4.40 12.50 -7.13
C CYS A 84 4.65 11.36 -6.13
N GLY A 85 5.85 11.32 -5.57
CA GLY A 85 6.26 10.35 -4.56
C GLY A 85 5.45 10.42 -3.27
N ILE A 86 5.25 11.61 -2.73
CA ILE A 86 4.42 11.85 -1.53
C ILE A 86 2.96 11.49 -1.81
N ALA A 87 2.43 11.86 -2.98
CA ALA A 87 1.07 11.49 -3.37
C ALA A 87 0.92 9.95 -3.47
N GLY A 88 1.90 9.27 -4.06
CA GLY A 88 1.97 7.81 -4.12
C GLY A 88 1.97 7.17 -2.74
N LEU A 89 2.81 7.67 -1.83
CA LEU A 89 2.92 7.17 -0.47
C LEU A 89 1.62 7.39 0.31
N GLY A 90 0.99 8.56 0.14
CA GLY A 90 -0.31 8.85 0.73
C GLY A 90 -1.40 7.90 0.23
N MET A 91 -1.41 7.59 -1.08
CA MET A 91 -2.34 6.64 -1.66
C MET A 91 -2.12 5.22 -1.12
N LEU A 92 -0.87 4.77 -0.97
CA LEU A 92 -0.53 3.50 -0.33
C LEU A 92 -1.01 3.44 1.12
N ALA A 93 -0.75 4.48 1.91
CA ALA A 93 -1.19 4.53 3.29
C ALA A 93 -2.72 4.44 3.38
N PHE A 94 -3.41 5.19 2.53
CA PHE A 94 -4.87 5.15 2.44
C PHE A 94 -5.40 3.76 2.07
N THR A 95 -4.86 3.11 1.03
CA THR A 95 -5.29 1.77 0.64
C THR A 95 -5.00 0.74 1.72
N TRP A 96 -3.91 0.90 2.48
CA TRP A 96 -3.59 0.05 3.62
C TRP A 96 -4.62 0.17 4.75
N PHE A 97 -4.97 1.39 5.16
CA PHE A 97 -6.03 1.60 6.16
C PHE A 97 -7.37 1.04 5.68
N TRP A 98 -7.70 1.24 4.40
CA TRP A 98 -8.92 0.70 3.83
C TRP A 98 -8.90 -0.85 3.79
N ALA A 99 -7.78 -1.47 3.44
CA ALA A 99 -7.61 -2.91 3.50
C ALA A 99 -7.77 -3.44 4.94
N ALA A 100 -7.25 -2.73 5.94
CA ALA A 100 -7.42 -3.08 7.36
C ALA A 100 -8.89 -3.06 7.80
N ILE A 101 -9.61 -1.97 7.48
CA ILE A 101 -11.05 -1.86 7.76
C ILE A 101 -11.83 -2.96 7.04
N SER A 102 -11.46 -3.26 5.79
CA SER A 102 -12.11 -4.30 4.99
C SER A 102 -11.91 -5.68 5.60
N THR A 103 -10.69 -6.01 6.03
CA THR A 103 -10.37 -7.24 6.76
C THR A 103 -11.18 -7.36 8.05
N TYR A 104 -11.23 -6.30 8.86
CA TYR A 104 -12.03 -6.30 10.10
C TYR A 104 -13.52 -6.55 9.81
N SER A 105 -14.07 -5.89 8.80
CA SER A 105 -15.46 -6.06 8.38
C SER A 105 -15.75 -7.50 7.90
N ILE A 106 -14.83 -8.13 7.17
CA ILE A 106 -14.94 -9.54 6.75
C ILE A 106 -14.91 -10.45 7.98
N ALA A 107 -13.97 -10.23 8.91
CA ALA A 107 -13.86 -11.03 10.13
C ALA A 107 -15.13 -10.95 10.98
N LYS A 108 -15.71 -9.76 11.13
CA LYS A 108 -16.96 -9.56 11.87
C LYS A 108 -18.13 -10.31 11.23
N GLN A 109 -18.26 -10.26 9.90
CA GLN A 109 -19.32 -11.03 9.20
C GLN A 109 -19.19 -12.53 9.43
N LEU A 110 -17.97 -13.07 9.33
CA LEU A 110 -17.73 -14.50 9.58
C LEU A 110 -18.02 -14.90 11.03
N GLN A 111 -17.74 -14.03 12.01
CA GLN A 111 -18.11 -14.28 13.40
C GLN A 111 -19.64 -14.30 13.61
N THR A 112 -20.37 -13.39 12.97
CA THR A 112 -21.84 -13.36 13.04
C THR A 112 -22.46 -14.60 12.39
N GLU A 113 -21.93 -15.07 11.25
CA GLU A 113 -22.41 -16.29 10.59
C GLU A 113 -22.12 -17.57 11.40
N ALA A 114 -21.09 -17.57 12.23
CA ALA A 114 -20.73 -18.70 13.08
C ALA A 114 -21.53 -18.79 14.41
N ASN A 115 -22.16 -17.70 14.85
CA ASN A 115 -23.01 -17.62 16.05
C ASN A 115 -24.36 -16.97 15.65
N PRO A 116 -25.30 -17.74 15.06
CA PRO A 116 -26.57 -17.23 14.53
C PRO A 116 -27.54 -16.74 15.60
#